data_AF-A0A3R7ST42-F1
#
_entry.id   AF-A0A3R7ST42-F1
#
_cell.length_a   1.000
_cell.length_b   1.000
_cell.length_c   1.000
_cell.angle_alpha   90.00
_cell.angle_beta   90.00
_cell.angle_gamma   90.00
#
_symmetry.space_group_name_H-M   'P 1'
#
loop_
_entity.id
_entity.type
_entity.pdbx_description
1 polymer ?
#
loop_
_entity_poly.entity_id
_entity_poly.type
_entity_poly.pdbx_seq_one_letter_code
_entity_poly.pdbx_strand_id
1 'polypeptide(L)' 'MEERNRLCWRSRRGLLELDLLLVPFIERMYENLSSEQRKAYASLLKREDTELLEWFGRKKLAEDEPLRQLVTLILDHAQ' A
#
# COMPACT_ATOMS: atom_id res chain seq x y z
N MET A 1 -2.91 -18.16 3.54
CA MET A 1 -3.95 -17.42 4.30
C MET A 1 -3.35 -16.43 5.29
N GLU A 2 -2.27 -16.77 6.01
CA GLU A 2 -1.70 -15.89 7.07
C GLU A 2 -1.06 -14.58 6.57
N GLU A 3 -0.42 -14.59 5.41
CA GLU A 3 0.39 -13.45 4.97
C GLU A 3 -0.48 -12.25 4.54
N ARG A 4 -1.62 -12.50 3.86
CA ARG A 4 -2.63 -11.48 3.55
C ARG A 4 -3.19 -10.85 4.82
N ASN A 5 -3.52 -11.67 5.82
CA ASN A 5 -4.09 -11.19 7.08
C ASN A 5 -3.08 -10.35 7.87
N ARG A 6 -1.80 -10.74 7.87
CA ARG A 6 -0.71 -9.99 8.51
C ARG A 6 -0.47 -8.63 7.83
N LEU A 7 -0.54 -8.59 6.49
CA LEU A 7 -0.41 -7.35 5.73
C LEU A 7 -1.64 -6.45 5.91
N CYS A 8 -2.84 -7.01 5.89
CA CYS A 8 -4.08 -6.28 6.16
C CYS A 8 -4.08 -5.67 7.57
N TRP A 9 -3.63 -6.42 8.58
CA TRP A 9 -3.44 -5.87 9.93
C TRP A 9 -2.41 -4.74 10.00
N ARG A 10 -1.31 -4.82 9.22
CA ARG A 10 -0.31 -3.73 9.13
C ARG A 10 -0.80 -2.51 8.36
N SER A 11 -1.77 -2.70 7.48
CA SER A 11 -2.46 -1.62 6.77
C SER A 11 -3.43 -0.88 7.67
N ARG A 12 -3.94 -1.53 8.72
CA ARG A 12 -4.79 -0.89 9.72
C ARG A 12 -3.95 0.07 10.57
N ARG A 13 -4.06 1.36 10.28
CA ARG A 13 -3.21 2.43 10.84
C ARG A 13 -4.11 3.46 11.51
N GLY A 14 -3.52 4.31 12.36
CA GLY A 14 -4.28 5.33 13.11
C GLY A 14 -4.93 6.42 12.24
N LEU A 15 -4.72 6.38 10.92
CA LEU A 15 -5.21 7.35 9.94
C LEU A 15 -6.26 6.70 9.03
N LEU A 16 -7.48 7.22 9.11
CA LEU A 16 -8.64 6.69 8.40
C LEU A 16 -8.46 6.67 6.88
N GLU A 17 -7.80 7.69 6.32
CA GLU A 17 -7.51 7.77 4.88
C GLU A 17 -6.63 6.62 4.41
N LEU A 18 -5.60 6.25 5.18
CA LEU A 18 -4.73 5.13 4.84
C LEU A 18 -5.47 3.80 4.96
N ASP A 19 -6.29 3.64 6.00
CA ASP A 19 -7.11 2.43 6.18
C ASP A 19 -8.06 2.23 4.99
N LEU A 20 -8.78 3.29 4.59
CA LEU A 20 -9.73 3.26 3.49
C LEU A 20 -9.07 2.98 2.14
N LEU A 21 -7.80 3.32 1.96
CA LEU A 21 -7.06 3.02 0.73
C LEU A 21 -6.45 1.62 0.77
N LEU A 22 -5.73 1.30 1.84
CA LEU A 22 -4.88 0.11 1.92
C LEU A 22 -5.67 -1.18 2.16
N VAL A 23 -6.74 -1.12 2.98
CA VAL A 23 -7.55 -2.30 3.33
C VAL A 23 -8.29 -2.88 2.11
N PRO A 24 -9.15 -2.13 1.40
CA PRO A 24 -9.83 -2.68 0.23
C PRO A 24 -8.85 -3.01 -0.90
N PHE A 25 -7.75 -2.26 -1.03
CA PHE A 25 -6.70 -2.58 -1.98
C PHE A 25 -6.07 -3.95 -1.69
N ILE A 26 -5.60 -4.23 -0.47
CA ILE A 26 -4.95 -5.51 -0.19
C ILE A 26 -5.97 -6.67 -0.23
N GLU A 27 -7.23 -6.44 0.08
CA GLU A 27 -8.24 -7.49 -0.05
C GLU A 27 -8.51 -7.89 -1.50
N ARG A 28 -8.54 -6.91 -2.43
CA ARG A 28 -8.85 -7.15 -3.85
C ARG A 28 -7.62 -7.42 -4.72
N MET A 29 -6.55 -6.67 -4.50
CA MET A 29 -5.35 -6.73 -5.33
C MET A 29 -4.40 -7.83 -4.87
N TYR A 30 -4.37 -8.25 -3.60
CA TYR A 30 -3.38 -9.25 -3.16
C TYR A 30 -3.40 -10.57 -3.97
N GLU A 31 -4.56 -10.98 -4.48
CA GLU A 31 -4.69 -12.15 -5.35
C GLU A 31 -4.11 -11.90 -6.76
N ASN A 32 -4.10 -10.65 -7.23
CA ASN A 32 -3.54 -10.21 -8.50
C ASN A 32 -2.08 -9.71 -8.40
N LEU A 33 -1.59 -9.42 -7.19
CA LEU A 33 -0.22 -8.92 -6.98
C LEU A 33 0.82 -10.03 -7.18
N SER A 34 1.76 -9.77 -8.09
CA SER A 34 2.97 -10.59 -8.26
C SER A 34 3.87 -10.54 -7.02
N SER A 35 4.77 -11.52 -6.88
CA SER A 35 5.73 -11.60 -5.76
C SER A 35 6.57 -10.33 -5.56
N GLU A 36 6.94 -9.63 -6.64
CA GLU A 36 7.65 -8.34 -6.56
C GLU A 36 6.78 -7.23 -5.97
N GLN A 37 5.52 -7.14 -6.39
CA GLN A 37 4.60 -6.14 -5.85
C GLN A 37 4.26 -6.41 -4.38
N ARG A 38 4.14 -7.68 -3.98
CA ARG A 38 3.99 -8.06 -2.56
C ARG A 38 5.21 -7.65 -1.73
N LYS A 39 6.42 -7.81 -2.26
CA LYS A 39 7.66 -7.32 -1.61
C LYS A 39 7.67 -5.80 -1.51
N ALA A 40 7.31 -5.10 -2.59
CA ALA A 40 7.20 -3.65 -2.59
C ALA A 40 6.17 -3.17 -1.56
N TYR A 41 5.02 -3.85 -1.44
CA TYR A 41 4.01 -3.56 -0.42
C TYR A 41 4.53 -3.80 1.00
N ALA A 42 5.24 -4.90 1.23
CA ALA A 42 5.85 -5.17 2.51
C ALA A 42 6.91 -4.12 2.89
N SER A 43 7.68 -3.61 1.91
CA SER A 43 8.61 -2.50 2.11
C SER A 43 7.88 -1.17 2.36
N LEU A 44 6.76 -0.93 1.66
CA LEU A 44 5.89 0.23 1.88
C LEU A 44 5.33 0.24 3.30
N LEU A 45 4.85 -0.89 3.80
CA LEU A 45 4.32 -1.01 5.17
C LEU A 45 5.39 -0.86 6.27
N LYS A 46 6.68 -0.91 5.94
CA LYS A 46 7.76 -0.57 6.88
C LYS A 46 7.99 0.94 7.00
N ARG A 47 7.44 1.74 6.10
CA ARG A 47 7.55 3.21 6.12
C ARG A 47 6.54 3.83 7.08
N GLU A 48 6.82 5.05 7.50
CA GLU A 48 6.00 5.81 8.42
C GLU A 48 4.70 6.29 7.75
N ASP A 49 3.64 6.41 8.54
CA ASP A 49 2.32 6.87 8.05
C ASP A 49 2.39 8.23 7.35
N THR A 50 3.24 9.13 7.86
CA THR A 50 3.46 10.46 7.29
C THR A 50 4.00 10.37 5.85
N GLU A 51 4.98 9.50 5.59
CA GLU A 51 5.51 9.30 4.23
C GLU A 51 4.47 8.68 3.30
N LEU A 52 3.69 7.72 3.80
CA LEU A 52 2.61 7.11 3.02
C LEU A 52 1.57 8.15 2.61
N LEU A 53 1.15 9.02 3.53
CA LEU A 53 0.24 10.12 3.24
C LEU A 53 0.82 11.09 2.20
N GLU A 54 2.12 11.39 2.25
CA GLU A 54 2.77 12.23 1.24
C GLU A 54 2.75 11.57 -0.14
N TRP A 55 2.95 10.25 -0.22
CA TRP A 55 2.88 9.50 -1.47
C TRP A 55 1.46 9.44 -2.03
N PHE A 56 0.47 9.11 -1.18
CA PHE A 56 -0.93 9.07 -1.61
C PHE A 56 -1.47 10.46 -1.97
N GLY A 57 -1.03 11.50 -1.27
CA GLY A 57 -1.34 12.89 -1.59
C GLY A 57 -0.61 13.44 -2.82
N ARG A 58 0.11 12.61 -3.58
CA ARG A 58 0.96 13.00 -4.73
C ARG A 58 1.98 14.11 -4.39
N LYS A 59 2.30 14.29 -3.12
CA LYS A 59 3.26 15.29 -2.63
C LYS A 59 4.70 14.81 -2.80
N LYS A 60 4.91 13.50 -2.71
CA LYS A 60 6.22 12.86 -2.81
C LYS A 60 6.11 11.60 -3.66
N LEU A 61 7.19 11.23 -4.33
CA LEU A 61 7.27 10.00 -5.11
C LEU A 61 8.20 9.02 -4.39
N ALA A 62 7.84 7.74 -4.39
CA ALA A 62 8.76 6.71 -3.93
C ALA A 62 10.02 6.69 -4.80
N GLU A 63 11.17 6.47 -4.15
CA GLU A 63 12.49 6.39 -4.78
C GLU A 63 12.63 5.09 -5.58
N ASP A 64 12.08 4.00 -5.05
CA ASP A 64 11.99 2.72 -5.73
C ASP A 64 10.88 2.73 -6.80
N GLU A 65 11.25 2.41 -8.04
CA GLU A 65 10.33 2.22 -9.16
C GLU A 65 9.17 1.24 -8.85
N PRO A 66 9.39 0.04 -8.26
CA PRO A 66 8.31 -0.88 -7.94
C PRO A 66 7.37 -0.35 -6.83
N LEU A 67 7.88 0.43 -5.88
CA LEU A 67 7.02 1.09 -4.88
C LEU A 67 6.18 2.20 -5.53
N ARG A 68 6.79 2.99 -6.42
CA ARG A 68 6.08 4.07 -7.11
C ARG A 68 4.94 3.50 -7.95
N GLN A 69 5.19 2.44 -8.72
CA GLN A 69 4.14 1.78 -9.49
C GLN A 69 3.01 1.27 -8.58
N LEU A 70 3.36 0.67 -7.44
CA LEU A 70 2.39 0.16 -6.48
C LEU A 70 1.54 1.27 -5.85
N VAL A 71 2.14 2.40 -5.45
CA VAL A 71 1.41 3.56 -4.92
C VAL A 71 0.42 4.09 -5.96
N THR A 72 0.86 4.26 -7.21
CA THR A 72 -0.01 4.70 -8.30
C THR A 72 -1.16 3.72 -8.53
N LEU A 73 -0.89 2.41 -8.47
CA LEU A 73 -1.90 1.37 -8.61
C LEU A 73 -2.95 1.41 -7.48
N ILE A 74 -2.52 1.65 -6.24
CA ILE A 74 -3.42 1.82 -5.09
C ILE A 74 -4.32 3.05 -5.30
N LEU A 75 -3.74 4.17 -5.73
CA LEU A 75 -4.47 5.41 -5.99
C LEU A 75 -5.49 5.26 -7.12
N ASP A 76 -5.11 4.57 -8.19
CA ASP A 76 -5.99 4.28 -9.34
C ASP A 76 -7.16 3.38 -8.92
N HIS A 77 -6.91 2.38 -8.08
CA HIS A 77 -7.96 1.48 -7.58
C HIS A 77 -8.93 2.15 -6.59
N ALA A 78 -8.54 3.25 -5.98
CA ALA A 78 -9.34 3.98 -5.00
C ALA A 78 -10.24 5.09 -5.61
N GLN A 79 -10.08 5.38 -6.91
CA GLN A 79 -10.97 6.27 -7.68
C GLN A 79 -12.21 5.54 -8.19
#